data_AF-A0A2A3VL32-F1
#
_entry.id   AF-A0A2A3VL32-F1
#
_cell.length_a   1.000
_cell.length_b   1.000
_cell.length_c   1.000
_cell.angle_alpha   90.00
_cell.angle_beta   90.00
_cell.angle_gamma   90.00
#
_symmetry.space_group_name_H-M   'P 1'
#
loop_
_entity.id
_entity.type
_entity.pdbx_description
1 polymer ?
#
loop_
_entity_poly.entity_id
_entity_poly.type
_entity_poly.pdbx_seq_one_letter_code
_entity_poly.pdbx_strand_id
1 'polypeptide(L)'
;AALRAGRTRAAIAWHVMAITAGAALLAVHLPALWAAVGAPQVHAYASVVWTMAGFHAMHVIVAMLIGGFVALRIHRGHVDAVRCLESRIAAGFWRYVVGLGVVTWAVLHLFPRWL
;
A
#
# COMPACT_ATOMS: atom_id res chain seq x y z
N ALA A 1 -11.73 -8.64 10.88
CA ALA A 1 -12.34 -8.73 12.23
C ALA A 1 -13.73 -8.09 12.26
N ALA A 2 -13.90 -6.85 11.79
CA ALA A 2 -15.20 -6.18 11.74
C ALA A 2 -16.26 -6.90 10.90
N LEU A 3 -15.88 -7.36 9.69
CA LEU A 3 -16.77 -8.09 8.77
C LEU A 3 -17.32 -9.40 9.38
N ARG A 4 -16.44 -10.18 10.03
CA ARG A 4 -16.83 -11.40 10.77
C ARG A 4 -17.75 -11.14 11.96
N ALA A 5 -17.71 -9.92 12.52
CA ALA A 5 -18.59 -9.49 13.60
C ALA A 5 -19.89 -8.85 13.10
N GLY A 6 -20.23 -8.98 11.80
CA GLY A 6 -21.43 -8.38 11.20
C GLY A 6 -21.38 -6.86 11.05
N ARG A 7 -20.23 -6.21 11.34
CA ARG A 7 -20.08 -4.75 11.33
C ARG A 7 -19.66 -4.25 9.94
N THR A 8 -20.58 -4.31 8.98
CA THR A 8 -20.36 -3.95 7.56
C THR A 8 -19.84 -2.53 7.37
N ARG A 9 -20.45 -1.53 8.03
CA ARG A 9 -20.00 -0.12 7.95
C ARG A 9 -18.57 0.06 8.43
N ALA A 10 -18.22 -0.56 9.56
CA ALA A 10 -16.86 -0.51 10.08
C ALA A 10 -15.88 -1.19 9.12
N ALA A 11 -16.26 -2.33 8.52
CA ALA A 11 -15.42 -3.00 7.53
C ALA A 11 -15.13 -2.12 6.32
N ILE A 12 -16.13 -1.42 5.77
CA ILE A 12 -15.96 -0.46 4.68
C ILE A 12 -15.03 0.69 5.12
N ALA A 13 -15.28 1.27 6.30
CA ALA A 13 -14.46 2.36 6.83
C ALA A 13 -12.97 1.98 6.94
N TRP A 14 -12.65 0.75 7.36
CA TRP A 14 -11.27 0.26 7.41
C TRP A 14 -10.61 0.18 6.02
N HIS A 15 -11.35 -0.23 4.98
CA HIS A 15 -10.80 -0.24 3.61
C HIS A 15 -10.60 1.18 3.09
N VAL A 16 -11.56 2.08 3.33
CA VAL A 16 -11.45 3.50 2.95
C VAL A 16 -10.25 4.13 3.64
N MET A 17 -10.05 3.90 4.94
CA MET A 17 -8.91 4.43 5.66
C MET A 17 -7.57 3.88 5.14
N ALA A 18 -7.50 2.60 4.78
CA ALA A 18 -6.29 2.04 4.17
C ALA A 18 -5.98 2.70 2.80
N ILE A 19 -7.02 2.96 2.00
CA ILE A 19 -6.88 3.63 0.70
C ILE A 19 -6.40 5.07 0.87
N THR A 20 -7.00 5.83 1.80
CA THR A 20 -6.60 7.22 2.04
C THR A 20 -5.18 7.31 2.61
N ALA A 21 -4.80 6.40 3.50
CA ALA A 21 -3.43 6.31 4.00
C ALA A 21 -2.43 5.99 2.88
N GLY A 22 -2.76 5.06 1.98
CA GLY A 22 -1.94 4.74 0.81
C GLY A 22 -1.79 5.93 -0.15
N ALA A 23 -2.87 6.65 -0.42
CA ALA A 23 -2.83 7.87 -1.24
C ALA A 23 -1.96 8.96 -0.60
N ALA A 24 -2.11 9.19 0.71
CA ALA A 24 -1.30 10.15 1.46
C ALA A 24 0.19 9.77 1.44
N LEU A 25 0.51 8.49 1.62
CA LEU A 25 1.88 7.99 1.48
C LEU A 25 2.47 8.36 0.12
N LEU A 26 1.78 8.06 -0.99
CA LEU A 26 2.29 8.34 -2.33
C LEU A 26 2.45 9.85 -2.59
N ALA A 27 1.48 10.64 -2.16
CA ALA A 27 1.48 12.09 -2.30
C ALA A 27 2.66 12.76 -1.55
N VAL A 28 3.09 12.19 -0.43
CA VAL A 28 4.24 12.69 0.34
C VAL A 28 5.56 12.08 -0.15
N HIS A 29 5.57 10.77 -0.40
CA HIS A 29 6.81 10.02 -0.67
C HIS A 29 7.43 10.36 -2.02
N LEU A 30 6.66 10.44 -3.10
CA LEU A 30 7.21 10.67 -4.44
C LEU A 30 7.85 12.06 -4.60
N PRO A 31 7.25 13.17 -4.11
CA PRO A 31 7.91 14.47 -4.13
C PRO A 31 9.16 14.51 -3.25
N ALA A 32 9.12 13.89 -2.06
CA ALA A 32 10.28 13.82 -1.18
C ALA A 32 11.44 13.06 -1.84
N LEU A 33 11.14 11.98 -2.55
CA LEU A 33 12.13 11.20 -3.29
C LEU A 33 12.76 12.03 -4.41
N TRP A 34 11.94 12.73 -5.20
CA TRP A 34 12.41 13.61 -6.26
C TRP A 34 13.34 14.69 -5.73
N ALA A 35 12.98 15.32 -4.61
CA ALA A 35 13.83 16.33 -3.97
C ALA A 35 15.16 15.76 -3.45
N ALA A 36 15.19 14.49 -3.03
CA ALA A 36 16.36 13.86 -2.44
C ALA A 36 17.36 13.29 -3.46
N VAL A 37 16.88 12.63 -4.52
CA VAL A 37 17.75 11.92 -5.48
C VAL A 37 17.65 12.42 -6.93
N GLY A 38 16.77 13.39 -7.21
CA GLY A 38 16.60 13.94 -8.55
C GLY A 38 16.05 12.92 -9.57
N ALA A 39 16.30 13.17 -10.85
CA ALA A 39 15.79 12.34 -11.94
C ALA A 39 16.53 10.99 -12.05
N PRO A 40 15.83 9.86 -12.32
CA PRO A 40 16.41 8.53 -12.35
C PRO A 40 17.49 8.33 -13.43
N GLN A 41 17.54 9.18 -14.46
CA GLN A 41 18.48 9.08 -15.58
C GLN A 41 19.85 9.72 -15.28
N VAL A 42 19.99 10.46 -14.18
CA VAL A 42 21.20 11.25 -13.90
C VAL A 42 22.34 10.39 -13.36
N HIS A 43 22.04 9.40 -12.52
CA HIS A 43 23.05 8.49 -11.97
C HIS A 43 22.44 7.14 -11.57
N ALA A 44 23.27 6.09 -11.60
CA ALA A 44 22.84 4.71 -11.34
C ALA A 44 22.14 4.55 -9.98
N TYR A 45 22.62 5.23 -8.94
CA TYR A 45 21.98 5.22 -7.62
C TYR A 45 20.52 5.73 -7.67
N ALA A 46 20.23 6.82 -8.40
CA ALA A 46 18.87 7.35 -8.53
C ALA A 46 18.01 6.37 -9.33
N SER A 47 18.55 5.74 -10.38
CA SER A 47 17.82 4.71 -11.13
C SER A 47 17.35 3.58 -10.19
N VAL A 48 18.26 3.03 -9.38
CA VAL A 48 17.94 1.95 -8.43
C VAL A 48 16.91 2.39 -7.39
N VAL A 49 17.10 3.57 -6.80
CA VAL A 49 16.18 4.15 -5.81
C VAL A 49 14.78 4.29 -6.40
N TRP A 50 14.67 4.88 -7.59
CA TRP A 50 13.40 5.05 -8.31
C TRP A 50 12.76 3.73 -8.71
N THR A 51 13.53 2.73 -9.12
CA THR A 51 13.00 1.39 -9.41
C THR A 51 12.37 0.79 -8.16
N MET A 52 13.08 0.78 -7.03
CA MET A 52 12.56 0.22 -5.78
C MET A 52 11.32 0.97 -5.27
N ALA A 53 11.37 2.30 -5.26
CA ALA A 53 10.24 3.14 -4.84
C ALA A 53 9.04 3.00 -5.79
N GLY A 54 9.28 2.96 -7.10
CA GLY A 54 8.26 2.77 -8.12
C GLY A 54 7.57 1.40 -8.01
N PHE A 55 8.34 0.32 -7.78
CA PHE A 55 7.77 -0.99 -7.51
C PHE A 55 6.92 -1.02 -6.25
N HIS A 56 7.38 -0.38 -5.17
CA HIS A 56 6.57 -0.26 -3.95
C HIS A 56 5.29 0.54 -4.18
N ALA A 57 5.39 1.69 -4.85
CA ALA A 57 4.26 2.55 -5.20
C ALA A 57 3.21 1.82 -6.05
N MET A 58 3.65 1.05 -7.06
CA MET A 58 2.78 0.20 -7.87
C MET A 58 1.98 -0.78 -6.99
N HIS A 59 2.64 -1.44 -6.04
CA HIS A 59 1.96 -2.37 -5.13
C HIS A 59 0.98 -1.66 -4.19
N VAL A 60 1.31 -0.45 -3.71
CA VAL A 60 0.36 0.39 -2.95
C VAL A 60 -0.89 0.69 -3.78
N ILE A 61 -0.73 1.09 -5.05
CA ILE A 61 -1.86 1.36 -5.96
C ILE A 61 -2.71 0.10 -6.14
N VAL A 62 -2.09 -1.06 -6.39
CA VAL A 62 -2.81 -2.34 -6.51
C VAL A 62 -3.57 -2.67 -5.22
N ALA A 63 -2.98 -2.43 -4.05
CA ALA A 63 -3.63 -2.65 -2.76
C ALA A 63 -4.84 -1.74 -2.55
N MET A 64 -4.74 -0.47 -2.99
CA MET A 64 -5.85 0.48 -2.98
C MET A 64 -7.00 0.01 -3.89
N LEU A 65 -6.69 -0.47 -5.10
CA LEU A 65 -7.68 -0.99 -6.04
C LEU A 65 -8.39 -2.22 -5.49
N ILE A 66 -7.64 -3.19 -4.96
CA ILE A 66 -8.22 -4.38 -4.31
C ILE A 66 -9.10 -3.94 -3.13
N GLY A 67 -8.61 -3.05 -2.28
CA GLY A 67 -9.36 -2.56 -1.13
C GLY A 67 -10.66 -1.84 -1.50
N GLY A 68 -10.62 -1.00 -2.55
CA GLY A 68 -11.78 -0.26 -3.05
C GLY A 68 -12.81 -1.18 -3.67
N PHE A 69 -12.36 -2.16 -4.46
CA PHE A 69 -13.23 -3.18 -5.04
C PHE A 69 -13.96 -4.00 -3.96
N VAL A 70 -13.23 -4.44 -2.93
CA VAL A 70 -13.82 -5.17 -1.80
C VAL A 70 -14.80 -4.30 -1.02
N ALA A 71 -14.47 -3.04 -0.74
CA ALA A 71 -15.38 -2.10 -0.07
C ALA A 71 -16.71 -1.94 -0.84
N LEU A 72 -16.65 -1.81 -2.17
CA LEU A 72 -17.85 -1.71 -3.02
C LEU A 72 -18.68 -2.99 -3.01
N ARG A 73 -18.04 -4.17 -3.01
CA ARG A 73 -18.73 -5.46 -2.94
C ARG A 73 -19.39 -5.72 -1.58
N ILE A 74 -18.74 -5.30 -0.50
CA ILE A 74 -19.33 -5.29 0.84
C ILE A 74 -20.56 -4.37 0.86
N HIS A 75 -20.46 -3.18 0.28
CA HIS A 75 -21.57 -2.23 0.20
C HIS A 75 -22.78 -2.77 -0.58
N ARG A 76 -22.53 -3.54 -1.66
CA ARG A 76 -23.57 -4.23 -2.45
C ARG A 76 -24.07 -5.54 -1.82
N GLY A 77 -23.56 -5.95 -0.67
CA GLY A 77 -23.96 -7.19 0.01
C GLY A 77 -23.44 -8.48 -0.63
N HIS A 78 -22.51 -8.40 -1.59
CA HIS A 78 -21.90 -9.58 -2.21
C HIS A 78 -20.86 -10.26 -1.30
N VAL A 79 -20.36 -9.52 -0.29
CA VAL A 79 -19.39 -9.98 0.70
C VAL A 79 -19.98 -9.80 2.09
N ASP A 80 -20.04 -10.89 2.85
CA ASP A 80 -20.63 -10.94 4.18
C ASP A 80 -19.72 -11.66 5.19
N ALA A 81 -20.20 -11.84 6.42
CA ALA A 81 -19.45 -12.45 7.51
C ALA A 81 -19.02 -13.91 7.21
N VAL A 82 -19.75 -14.62 6.36
CA VAL A 82 -19.47 -16.01 5.95
C VAL A 82 -18.51 -16.03 4.77
N ARG A 83 -18.71 -15.14 3.79
CA ARG A 83 -17.91 -14.98 2.57
C ARG A 83 -16.81 -13.92 2.72
N CYS A 84 -15.99 -14.04 3.76
CA CYS A 84 -14.95 -13.05 4.09
C CYS A 84 -13.63 -13.17 3.31
N LEU A 85 -13.51 -14.08 2.33
CA LEU A 85 -12.23 -14.39 1.68
C LEU A 85 -11.63 -13.16 0.99
N GLU A 86 -12.42 -12.40 0.24
CA GLU A 86 -11.94 -11.23 -0.50
C GLU A 86 -11.33 -10.18 0.44
N SER A 87 -11.98 -9.90 1.57
CA SER A 87 -11.45 -8.98 2.59
C SER A 87 -10.18 -9.51 3.28
N ARG A 88 -10.05 -10.83 3.44
CA ARG A 88 -8.82 -11.45 3.95
C ARG A 88 -7.67 -11.32 2.96
N ILE A 89 -7.93 -11.50 1.66
CA ILE A 89 -6.93 -11.31 0.60
C ILE A 89 -6.48 -9.86 0.58
N ALA A 90 -7.42 -8.90 0.60
CA ALA A 90 -7.09 -7.47 0.67
C ALA A 90 -6.19 -7.15 1.88
N ALA A 91 -6.55 -7.63 3.07
CA ALA A 91 -5.75 -7.42 4.28
C ALA A 91 -4.37 -8.11 4.20
N GLY A 92 -4.30 -9.30 3.62
CA GLY A 92 -3.04 -10.01 3.40
C GLY A 92 -2.12 -9.26 2.44
N PHE A 93 -2.66 -8.78 1.33
CA PHE A 93 -1.91 -7.99 0.36
C PHE A 93 -1.42 -6.67 0.98
N TRP A 94 -2.25 -5.97 1.76
CA TRP A 94 -1.80 -4.78 2.49
C TRP A 94 -0.62 -5.05 3.42
N ARG A 95 -0.64 -6.16 4.18
CA ARG A 95 0.49 -6.54 5.05
C ARG A 95 1.76 -6.82 4.25
N TYR A 96 1.61 -7.47 3.10
CA TYR A 96 2.72 -7.70 2.18
C TYR A 96 3.29 -6.36 1.68
N VAL A 97 2.46 -5.42 1.23
CA VAL A 97 2.90 -4.09 0.77
C VAL A 97 3.59 -3.28 1.87
N VAL A 98 3.09 -3.35 3.10
CA VAL A 98 3.76 -2.74 4.26
C VAL A 98 5.12 -3.40 4.51
N GLY A 99 5.19 -4.73 4.49
CA GLY A 99 6.45 -5.47 4.63
C GLY A 99 7.46 -5.10 3.54
N LEU A 100 7.03 -5.05 2.28
CA LEU A 100 7.85 -4.59 1.16
C LEU A 100 8.34 -3.15 1.38
N GLY A 101 7.49 -2.25 1.87
CA GLY A 101 7.87 -0.88 2.18
C GLY A 101 8.91 -0.76 3.29
N VAL A 102 8.79 -1.57 4.33
CA VAL A 102 9.79 -1.64 5.41
C VAL A 102 11.14 -2.12 4.87
N VAL A 103 11.14 -3.16 4.03
CA VAL A 103 12.37 -3.67 3.39
C VAL A 103 12.99 -2.60 2.49
N THR A 104 12.20 -1.95 1.63
CA THR A 104 12.69 -0.87 0.76
C THR A 104 13.27 0.28 1.58
N TRP A 105 12.58 0.72 2.64
CA TRP A 105 13.08 1.77 3.52
C TRP A 105 14.40 1.37 4.18
N ALA A 106 14.50 0.13 4.67
CA ALA A 106 15.72 -0.37 5.30
C ALA A 106 16.89 -0.40 4.32
N VAL A 107 16.69 -0.93 3.11
CA VAL A 107 17.75 -0.93 2.09
C VAL A 107 18.18 0.48 1.72
N LEU A 108 17.25 1.41 1.54
CA LEU A 108 17.57 2.77 1.10
C LEU A 108 18.17 3.65 2.19
N HIS A 109 17.82 3.44 3.46
CA HIS A 109 18.21 4.36 4.54
C HIS A 109 19.14 3.73 5.56
N LEU A 110 19.03 2.42 5.87
CA LEU A 110 19.97 1.74 6.77
C LEU A 110 21.25 1.41 6.03
N PHE A 111 21.17 0.78 4.86
CA PHE A 111 22.36 0.25 4.21
C PHE A 111 23.46 1.30 3.94
N PRO A 112 23.16 2.52 3.42
CA PRO A 112 24.20 3.50 3.09
C PRO A 112 24.88 4.16 4.30
N ARG A 113 24.35 4.01 5.52
CA ARG A 113 24.95 4.57 6.75
C ARG A 113 25.82 3.57 7.50
N TRP A 114 25.81 2.30 7.09
CA TRP A 114 26.58 1.22 7.73
C TRP A 114 27.79 0.77 6.90
N LEU A 115 27.99 1.37 5.72
CA LEU A 115 29.15 1.21 4.83
C LEU A 115 29.83 2.57 4.67
#